data_AF-A0A218VTK0-F1
#
_entry.id   AF-A0A218VTK0-F1
#
_cell.length_a   1.000
_cell.length_b   1.000
_cell.length_c   1.000
_cell.angle_alpha   90.00
_cell.angle_beta   90.00
_cell.angle_gamma   90.00
#
_symmetry.space_group_name_H-M   'P 1'
#
loop_
_entity.id
_entity.type
_entity.pdbx_description
1 polymer ?
#
loop_
_entity_poly.entity_id
_entity_poly.type
_entity_poly.pdbx_seq_one_letter_code
_entity_poly.pdbx_strand_id
1 'polypeptide(L)' 'MNLEFLEAEFFLYGALGPGLDSIAPHLAQGGPPPVGAQNANLDPLIQQIIEELGYQEVGHLRTYLSMDLESICLGHES' A
#
# COMPACT_ATOMS: atom_id res chain seq x y z
N MET A 1 0.78 -11.65 -6.29
CA MET A 1 0.75 -10.84 -5.06
C MET A 1 2.10 -10.14 -4.98
N ASN A 2 2.11 -8.81 -4.89
CA ASN A 2 3.34 -8.00 -4.78
C ASN A 2 3.72 -7.88 -3.29
N LEU A 3 5.02 -7.97 -2.96
CA LEU A 3 5.51 -7.87 -1.59
C LEU A 3 5.12 -6.51 -0.98
N GLU A 4 5.39 -5.42 -1.71
CA GLU A 4 5.07 -4.04 -1.29
C GLU A 4 3.57 -3.84 -1.03
N PHE A 5 2.72 -4.52 -1.81
CA PHE A 5 1.27 -4.45 -1.63
C PHE A 5 0.84 -5.14 -0.34
N LEU A 6 1.40 -6.32 -0.07
CA LEU A 6 1.12 -7.04 1.17
C LEU A 6 1.58 -6.23 2.39
N GLU A 7 2.78 -5.64 2.33
CA GLU A 7 3.35 -4.86 3.42
C GLU A 7 2.56 -3.57 3.66
N ALA A 8 2.19 -2.84 2.60
CA ALA A 8 1.31 -1.67 2.71
C ALA A 8 -0.03 -2.01 3.36
N GLU A 9 -0.71 -3.08 2.92
CA GLU A 9 -1.96 -3.51 3.56
C GLU A 9 -1.74 -3.90 5.02
N PHE A 10 -0.70 -4.69 5.30
CA PHE A 10 -0.42 -5.19 6.64
C PHE A 10 -0.15 -4.05 7.63
N PHE A 11 0.71 -3.10 7.28
CA PHE A 11 1.08 -2.00 8.16
C PHE A 11 -0.06 -0.98 8.32
N LEU A 12 -0.78 -0.62 7.25
CA LEU A 12 -1.89 0.34 7.33
C LEU A 12 -3.06 -0.22 8.15
N TYR A 13 -3.47 -1.47 7.90
CA TYR A 13 -4.48 -2.12 8.72
C TYR A 13 -4.01 -2.25 10.18
N GLY A 14 -2.74 -2.61 10.40
CA GLY A 14 -2.17 -2.79 11.73
C GLY A 14 -2.10 -1.50 12.56
N ALA A 15 -1.80 -0.35 11.96
CA ALA A 15 -1.72 0.93 12.68
C ALA A 15 -3.05 1.67 12.78
N LEU A 16 -3.81 1.72 11.68
CA LEU A 16 -4.94 2.62 11.54
C LEU A 16 -6.28 1.89 11.54
N GLY A 17 -6.31 0.64 11.06
CA GLY A 17 -7.53 -0.16 10.86
C GLY A 17 -8.12 -0.15 9.44
N PRO A 18 -7.96 0.88 8.59
CA PRO A 18 -8.20 0.79 7.16
C PRO A 18 -6.90 0.56 6.36
N GLY A 19 -7.03 -0.05 5.18
CA GLY A 19 -5.91 -0.32 4.25
C GLY A 19 -5.88 0.57 3.01
N LEU A 20 -5.26 0.06 1.94
CA LEU A 20 -5.02 0.80 0.69
C LEU A 20 -6.31 1.30 0.03
N ASP A 21 -7.40 0.53 0.11
CA ASP A 21 -8.72 0.93 -0.41
C ASP A 21 -9.22 2.26 0.16
N SER A 22 -8.76 2.63 1.37
CA SER A 22 -9.11 3.91 2.00
C SER A 22 -8.04 4.97 1.79
N ILE A 23 -6.76 4.59 1.91
CA ILE A 23 -5.63 5.53 1.93
C ILE A 23 -5.20 5.94 0.52
N ALA A 24 -5.12 4.99 -0.41
CA ALA A 24 -4.77 5.24 -1.81
C ALA A 24 -5.57 4.29 -2.73
N PRO A 25 -6.88 4.52 -2.91
CA PRO A 25 -7.78 3.57 -3.60
C PRO A 25 -7.33 3.23 -5.03
N HIS A 26 -6.68 4.17 -5.70
CA HIS A 26 -6.16 4.00 -7.05
C HIS A 26 -4.98 3.01 -7.14
N LEU A 27 -4.33 2.69 -6.02
CA LEU A 27 -3.27 1.68 -5.92
C LEU A 27 -3.81 0.28 -5.61
N ALA A 28 -5.04 0.17 -5.09
CA ALA A 28 -5.68 -1.11 -4.78
C ALA A 28 -6.07 -1.91 -6.04
N GLN A 29 -6.09 -1.26 -7.21
CA GLN A 29 -6.39 -1.84 -8.54
C GLN A 29 -7.70 -2.66 -8.60
N GLY A 30 -8.64 -2.41 -7.69
CA GLY A 30 -9.94 -3.08 -7.66
C GLY A 30 -9.92 -4.52 -7.15
N GLY A 31 -8.84 -4.95 -6.47
CA GLY A 31 -8.83 -6.22 -5.75
C GLY A 31 -9.81 -6.21 -4.56
N PRO A 32 -10.29 -7.38 -4.09
CA PRO A 32 -11.08 -7.43 -2.87
C PRO A 32 -10.20 -7.05 -1.66
N PRO A 33 -10.74 -6.31 -0.67
CA PRO A 33 -10.01 -6.00 0.55
C PRO A 33 -9.64 -7.28 1.32
N PRO A 34 -8.57 -7.24 2.12
CA PRO A 34 -8.15 -8.40 2.91
C PRO A 34 -9.23 -8.83 3.91
N VAL A 35 -9.45 -10.13 4.02
CA VAL A 35 -10.43 -10.70 4.94
C VAL A 35 -9.80 -10.87 6.33
N GLY A 36 -10.37 -10.20 7.34
CA GLY A 36 -9.97 -10.35 8.74
C GLY A 36 -8.87 -9.41 9.22
N ALA A 37 -8.41 -8.48 8.37
CA ALA A 37 -7.48 -7.42 8.78
C ALA A 37 -8.14 -6.48 9.80
N GLN A 38 -7.40 -6.14 10.86
CA GLN A 38 -7.90 -5.38 12.01
C GLN A 38 -6.80 -4.47 12.53
N ASN A 39 -7.21 -3.38 13.19
CA ASN A 39 -6.30 -2.52 13.93
C ASN A 39 -5.63 -3.31 15.06
N ALA A 40 -4.30 -3.24 15.15
CA ALA A 40 -3.55 -3.91 16.18
C ALA A 40 -3.56 -3.10 17.49
N ASN A 41 -3.52 -3.81 18.62
CA ASN A 41 -3.40 -3.17 19.93
C ASN A 41 -1.93 -2.82 20.19
N LEU A 42 -1.47 -1.70 19.62
CA LEU A 42 -0.10 -1.20 19.73
C LEU A 42 -0.02 -0.05 20.73
N ASP A 43 1.12 0.12 21.40
CA ASP A 43 1.38 1.37 22.12
C ASP A 43 1.58 2.53 21.13
N PRO A 44 1.43 3.79 21.57
CA PRO A 44 1.45 4.92 20.66
C PRO A 44 2.74 5.05 19.83
N LEU A 45 3.91 4.72 20.39
CA LEU A 45 5.17 4.84 19.66
C LEU A 45 5.24 3.79 18.55
N ILE A 46 4.89 2.53 18.85
CA ILE A 46 4.91 1.46 17.86
C ILE A 46 3.83 1.69 16.81
N GLN A 47 2.64 2.19 17.19
CA GLN A 47 1.61 2.57 16.21
C GLN A 47 2.14 3.60 15.20
N GLN A 48 2.81 4.65 15.67
CA GLN A 48 3.39 5.67 14.79
C GLN A 48 4.45 5.09 13.86
N ILE A 49 5.34 4.23 14.36
CA ILE A 49 6.37 3.58 13.53
C ILE A 49 5.72 2.69 12.47
N ILE A 50 4.71 1.91 12.83
CA ILE A 50 4.01 1.03 11.88
C ILE A 50 3.24 1.86 10.84
N GLU A 51 2.64 2.99 11.24
CA GLU A 51 2.02 3.92 10.30
C GLU A 51 3.04 4.48 9.30
N GLU A 52 4.21 4.92 9.78
CA GLU A 52 5.28 5.44 8.93
C GLU A 52 5.78 4.39 7.92
N LEU A 53 5.94 3.14 8.36
CA LEU A 53 6.27 2.01 7.46
C LEU A 53 5.17 1.81 6.41
N GLY A 54 3.90 1.84 6.80
CA GLY A 54 2.79 1.75 5.86
C GLY A 54 2.83 2.83 4.77
N TYR A 55 3.18 4.07 5.11
CA TYR A 55 3.34 5.13 4.10
C TYR A 55 4.58 4.96 3.21
N GLN A 56 5.67 4.37 3.71
CA GLN A 56 6.84 4.05 2.88
C GLN A 56 6.48 3.06 1.77
N GLU A 57 5.73 2.01 2.11
CA GLU A 57 5.28 1.02 1.12
C GLU A 57 4.28 1.57 0.11
N VAL A 58 3.41 2.50 0.53
CA VAL A 58 2.57 3.26 -0.41
C VAL A 58 3.43 4.05 -1.40
N GLY A 59 4.54 4.62 -0.95
CA GLY A 59 5.52 5.30 -1.80
C GLY A 59 6.19 4.35 -2.82
N HIS A 60 6.55 3.14 -2.41
CA HIS A 60 7.09 2.12 -3.30
C HIS A 60 6.06 1.71 -4.37
N LEU A 61 4.82 1.43 -3.97
CA LEU A 61 3.73 1.14 -4.91
C LEU A 61 3.50 2.27 -5.91
N ARG A 62 3.58 3.52 -5.45
CA ARG A 62 3.43 4.68 -6.33
C ARG A 62 4.50 4.75 -7.40
N THR A 63 5.74 4.46 -7.00
CA THR A 63 6.91 4.45 -7.87
C THR A 63 6.81 3.33 -8.90
N TYR A 64 6.46 2.12 -8.46
CA TYR A 64 6.26 0.97 -9.37
C TYR A 64 5.19 1.26 -10.43
N LEU A 65 4.02 1.74 -10.00
CA LEU A 65 2.94 2.08 -10.92
C LEU A 65 3.35 3.20 -11.90
N SER A 66 4.09 4.23 -11.45
CA SER A 66 4.59 5.26 -12.38
C SER A 66 5.60 4.72 -13.39
N MET A 67 6.48 3.81 -12.97
CA MET A 67 7.47 3.20 -13.87
C MET A 67 6.80 2.31 -14.93
N ASP A 68 5.73 1.60 -14.56
CA ASP A 68 4.91 0.84 -15.52
C ASP A 68 4.23 1.76 -16.54
N LEU A 69 3.67 2.89 -16.08
CA LEU A 69 3.06 3.88 -16.96
C LEU A 69 4.07 4.51 -17.94
N GLU A 70 5.28 4.86 -17.49
CA GLU A 70 6.34 5.34 -18.39
C GLU A 70 6.81 4.25 -19.37
N SER A 71 6.93 3.00 -18.92
CA SER A 71 7.31 1.87 -19.80
C SER A 71 6.25 1.57 -20.86
N ILE A 72 4.95 1.69 -20.52
CA ILE A 72 3.85 1.56 -21.47
C ILE A 72 3.85 2.72 -22.47
N CYS A 73 4.07 3.95 -22.01
CA CYS A 73 4.10 5.13 -22.88
C CYS A 73 5.31 5.12 -23.83
N LEU A 74 6.47 4.63 -23.39
CA LEU A 74 7.69 4.54 -24.21
C LEU A 74 7.75 3.28 -25.10
N GLY A 75 6.96 2.25 -24.79
CA GLY A 75 6.90 1.00 -25.56
C GLY A 75 6.06 1.06 -26.84
N HIS A 76 5.43 2.20 -27.14
CA HIS A 76 4.67 2.45 -28.37
C HIS A 76 5.37 3.45 -29.31
N GLU A 77 6.71 3.49 -29.26
CA GLU A 77 7.55 4.15 -30.27
C GLU A 77 8.60 3.15 -30.78
N SER A 78 8.17 2.10 -31.48
CA SER A 78 9.06 1.25 -32.30
C SER A 78 8.28 0.56 -33.41
#